data_AF-A0A7J7K7S5-F1
#
_entry.id   AF-A0A7J7K7S5-F1
#
_cell.length_a   1.000
_cell.length_b   1.000
_cell.length_c   1.000
_cell.angle_alpha   90.00
_cell.angle_beta   90.00
_cell.angle_gamma   90.00
#
_symmetry.space_group_name_H-M   'P 1'
#
loop_
_entity.id
_entity.type
_entity.pdbx_description
1 polymer ?
#
loop_
_entity_poly.entity_id
_entity_poly.type
_entity_poly.pdbx_seq_one_letter_code
_entity_poly.pdbx_strand_id
1 'polypeptide(L)'
;MLILIFNFTGRVLSTASTNGVGSDAYFNGIQDILPIDGGREVLVADLLNHCIRKVDTQTRVVSTFAGICGRAVPLPDKSSLALKTVLEFPQKIIANEEEDTFYYLLHDRVVKHDILSG
;
A
#
# COMPACT_ATOMS: atom_id res chain seq x y z
N MET A 1 6.18 22.06 -16.12
CA MET A 1 6.23 21.25 -14.88
C MET A 1 4.80 20.90 -14.51
N LEU A 2 4.37 19.66 -14.77
CA LEU A 2 3.02 19.22 -14.47
C LEU A 2 2.98 18.78 -13.00
N ILE A 3 2.30 19.55 -12.16
CA ILE A 3 2.01 19.13 -10.78
C ILE A 3 0.74 18.28 -10.85
N LEU A 4 0.86 16.96 -10.72
CA LEU A 4 -0.31 16.10 -10.59
C LEU A 4 -0.79 16.16 -9.14
N ILE A 5 -1.80 16.99 -8.88
CA ILE A 5 -2.52 16.98 -7.61
C ILE A 5 -3.63 15.94 -7.73
N PHE A 6 -3.38 14.73 -7.23
CA PHE A 6 -4.46 13.79 -7.00
C PHE A 6 -5.23 14.25 -5.76
N ASN A 7 -6.31 15.00 -5.97
CA ASN A 7 -7.30 15.22 -4.92
C ASN A 7 -8.06 13.91 -4.71
N PHE A 8 -7.48 13.00 -3.91
CA PHE A 8 -8.24 11.90 -3.33
C PHE A 8 -9.15 12.50 -2.27
N THR A 9 -10.28 13.08 -2.64
CA THR A 9 -11.32 13.51 -1.67
C THR A 9 -12.06 12.30 -1.07
N GLY A 10 -11.42 11.13 -1.01
CA GLY A 10 -11.78 10.11 -0.05
C GLY A 10 -11.69 10.76 1.32
N ARG A 11 -12.85 11.00 1.95
CA ARG A 11 -12.93 11.63 3.27
C ARG A 11 -11.87 11.02 4.18
N VAL A 12 -10.94 11.86 4.64
CA VAL A 12 -9.77 11.54 5.50
C VAL A 12 -10.19 11.04 6.91
N LEU A 13 -11.44 10.61 7.08
CA LEU A 13 -12.04 10.16 8.34
C LEU A 13 -12.85 8.87 8.19
N SER A 14 -12.76 8.21 7.04
CA SER A 14 -13.46 6.95 6.81
C SER A 14 -12.59 5.79 7.28
N THR A 15 -13.09 4.96 8.20
CA THR A 15 -12.53 3.63 8.48
C THR A 15 -12.68 2.67 7.28
N ALA A 16 -13.11 3.16 6.11
CA ALA A 16 -13.26 2.38 4.91
C ALA A 16 -11.92 2.16 4.20
N SER A 17 -11.76 0.95 3.69
CA SER A 17 -10.57 0.47 2.99
C SER A 17 -10.87 0.13 1.52
N THR A 18 -11.96 0.67 0.97
CA THR A 18 -12.50 0.27 -0.33
C THR A 18 -11.52 0.59 -1.47
N ASN A 19 -11.27 -0.41 -2.31
CA ASN A 19 -10.67 -0.26 -3.63
C ASN A 19 -11.69 0.36 -4.59
N GLY A 20 -11.23 1.12 -5.57
CA GLY A 20 -12.13 1.84 -6.47
C GLY A 20 -11.35 2.66 -7.50
N VAL A 21 -12.08 3.46 -8.27
CA VAL A 21 -11.49 4.34 -9.28
C VAL A 21 -11.60 5.79 -8.80
N GLY A 22 -10.48 6.51 -8.78
CA GLY A 22 -10.45 7.92 -8.40
C GLY A 22 -11.03 8.18 -7.01
N SER A 23 -12.15 8.91 -6.97
CA SER A 23 -12.83 9.30 -5.71
C SER A 23 -13.57 8.16 -5.00
N ASP A 24 -13.77 7.02 -5.67
CA ASP A 24 -14.44 5.86 -5.07
C ASP A 24 -13.48 5.00 -4.22
N ALA A 25 -12.18 5.28 -4.31
CA ALA A 25 -11.16 4.66 -3.48
C ALA A 25 -10.91 5.48 -2.20
N TYR A 26 -10.70 4.77 -1.09
CA TYR A 26 -10.42 5.39 0.21
C TYR A 26 -9.06 4.95 0.73
N PHE A 27 -8.33 5.89 1.36
CA PHE A 27 -7.08 5.67 2.08
C PHE A 27 -7.22 6.20 3.51
N ASN A 28 -6.39 5.70 4.41
CA ASN A 28 -6.42 6.06 5.83
C ASN A 28 -5.00 6.15 6.42
N GLY A 29 -4.52 7.37 6.65
CA GLY A 29 -3.24 7.62 7.30
C GLY A 29 -2.01 7.33 6.45
N ILE A 30 -2.04 7.65 5.15
CA ILE A 30 -0.90 7.47 4.21
C ILE A 30 0.43 7.93 4.85
N GLN A 31 1.44 7.06 4.85
CA GLN A 31 2.77 7.39 5.39
C GLN A 31 3.85 7.53 4.32
N ASP A 32 3.73 6.78 3.23
CA ASP A 32 4.75 6.75 2.18
C ASP A 32 4.13 6.47 0.81
N ILE A 33 4.82 6.94 -0.22
CA ILE A 33 4.48 6.71 -1.62
C ILE A 33 5.75 6.35 -2.40
N LEU A 34 5.66 5.31 -3.22
CA LEU A 34 6.75 4.87 -4.08
C LEU A 34 6.28 4.78 -5.53
N PRO A 35 6.68 5.72 -6.40
CA PRO A 35 6.49 5.57 -7.84
C PRO A 35 7.25 4.35 -8.34
N ILE A 36 6.59 3.53 -9.15
CA ILE A 36 7.18 2.37 -9.81
C ILE A 36 6.86 2.41 -11.31
N ASP A 37 7.49 1.56 -12.11
CA ASP A 37 7.21 1.45 -13.54
C ASP A 37 7.27 2.81 -14.27
N GLY A 38 8.33 3.58 -14.01
CA GLY A 38 8.50 4.93 -14.58
C GLY A 38 7.45 5.95 -14.13
N GLY A 39 6.75 5.69 -13.02
CA GLY A 39 5.68 6.53 -12.47
C GLY A 39 4.29 6.23 -13.06
N ARG A 40 4.14 5.18 -13.87
CA ARG A 40 2.80 4.74 -14.34
C ARG A 40 1.97 4.17 -13.20
N GLU A 41 2.61 3.53 -12.23
CA GLU A 41 1.98 3.05 -11.02
C GLU A 41 2.65 3.67 -9.78
N VAL A 42 1.91 3.76 -8.69
CA VAL A 42 2.40 4.23 -7.38
C VAL A 42 1.96 3.24 -6.31
N LEU A 43 2.89 2.79 -5.49
CA LEU A 43 2.58 2.08 -4.26
C LEU A 43 2.38 3.08 -3.12
N VAL A 44 1.39 2.84 -2.25
CA VAL A 44 1.02 3.71 -1.14
C VAL A 44 0.96 2.90 0.15
N ALA A 45 1.68 3.34 1.18
CA ALA A 45 1.62 2.74 2.52
C ALA A 45 0.39 3.29 3.26
N ASP A 46 -0.67 2.49 3.28
CA ASP A 46 -1.98 2.85 3.84
C ASP A 46 -2.06 2.38 5.31
N LEU A 47 -1.38 3.13 6.17
CA LEU A 47 -1.02 2.77 7.55
C LEU A 47 -2.20 2.25 8.38
N LEU A 48 -3.26 3.04 8.47
CA LEU A 48 -4.40 2.74 9.35
C LEU A 48 -5.36 1.74 8.71
N ASN A 49 -5.16 1.44 7.43
CA ASN A 49 -5.82 0.32 6.75
C ASN A 49 -4.94 -0.96 6.75
N HIS A 50 -3.73 -0.93 7.31
CA HIS A 50 -2.86 -2.11 7.45
C HIS A 50 -2.52 -2.82 6.13
N CYS A 51 -2.27 -2.05 5.06
CA CYS A 51 -1.95 -2.60 3.75
C CYS A 51 -1.11 -1.67 2.86
N ILE A 52 -0.56 -2.21 1.77
CA ILE A 52 0.02 -1.44 0.67
C ILE A 52 -1.00 -1.41 -0.47
N ARG A 53 -1.27 -0.21 -0.98
CA ARG A 53 -2.16 0.02 -2.13
C ARG A 53 -1.33 0.24 -3.38
N LYS A 54 -1.85 -0.19 -4.53
CA LYS A 54 -1.31 0.15 -5.84
C LYS A 54 -2.30 1.05 -6.57
N VAL A 55 -1.78 2.15 -7.11
CA VAL A 55 -2.53 3.15 -7.86
C VAL A 55 -1.98 3.23 -9.27
N ASP A 56 -2.83 2.99 -10.26
CA ASP A 56 -2.52 3.34 -11.66
C ASP A 56 -2.76 4.85 -11.84
N THR A 57 -1.73 5.57 -12.28
CA THR A 57 -1.76 7.04 -12.37
C THR A 57 -2.59 7.56 -13.55
N GLN A 58 -2.80 6.74 -14.57
CA GLN A 58 -3.57 7.09 -15.76
C GLN A 58 -5.05 6.73 -15.57
N THR A 59 -5.33 5.49 -15.18
CA THR A 59 -6.70 4.98 -15.02
C THR A 59 -7.30 5.35 -13.67
N ARG A 60 -6.47 5.75 -12.69
CA ARG A 60 -6.84 6.05 -11.30
C ARG A 60 -7.43 4.85 -10.56
N VAL A 61 -7.18 3.63 -11.06
CA VAL A 61 -7.59 2.40 -10.38
C VAL A 61 -6.72 2.22 -9.14
N VAL A 62 -7.37 2.03 -8.00
CA VAL A 62 -6.73 1.68 -6.73
C VAL A 62 -7.06 0.23 -6.38
N SER A 63 -6.02 -0.56 -6.14
CA SER A 63 -6.11 -1.96 -5.73
C SER A 63 -5.24 -2.24 -4.50
N THR A 64 -5.44 -3.38 -3.87
CA THR A 64 -4.58 -3.85 -2.78
C THR A 64 -3.39 -4.60 -3.37
N PHE A 65 -2.18 -4.14 -3.08
CA PHE A 65 -0.94 -4.77 -3.54
C PHE A 65 -0.42 -5.81 -2.56
N ALA A 66 -0.43 -5.48 -1.26
CA ALA A 66 -0.02 -6.39 -0.20
C ALA A 66 -0.82 -6.11 1.08
N GLY A 67 -1.07 -7.16 1.88
CA GLY A 67 -1.88 -7.08 3.09
C GLY A 67 -3.39 -7.24 2.86
N ILE A 68 -4.18 -7.06 3.92
CA ILE A 68 -5.64 -7.11 3.89
C ILE A 68 -6.18 -5.78 4.39
N CYS A 69 -6.59 -4.90 3.47
CA CYS A 69 -6.96 -3.54 3.82
C CYS A 69 -8.20 -3.45 4.72
N GLY A 70 -8.12 -2.64 5.78
CA GLY A 70 -9.21 -2.39 6.72
C GLY A 70 -9.41 -3.47 7.79
N ARG A 71 -8.52 -4.47 7.84
CA ARG A 71 -8.54 -5.48 8.91
C ARG A 71 -7.57 -5.07 10.02
N ALA A 72 -8.12 -4.48 11.10
CA ALA A 72 -7.37 -4.31 12.34
C ALA A 72 -7.11 -5.69 12.97
N VAL A 73 -5.86 -6.02 13.25
CA VAL A 73 -5.51 -7.24 14.00
C VAL A 73 -5.68 -6.92 15.49
N PRO A 74 -6.44 -7.71 16.26
CA PRO A 74 -6.19 -7.84 17.68
C PRO A 74 -4.90 -8.67 17.81
N LEU A 75 -3.79 -8.07 18.24
CA LEU A 75 -2.52 -8.77 18.51
C LEU A 75 -2.82 -10.04 19.36
N PRO A 76 -2.22 -11.25 19.15
CA PRO A 76 -0.95 -11.56 18.46
C PRO A 76 -0.93 -12.86 17.59
N ASP A 77 -0.15 -12.86 16.51
CA ASP A 77 0.58 -14.04 15.98
C ASP A 77 1.79 -13.51 15.18
N LYS A 78 3.00 -13.77 15.68
CA LYS A 78 4.29 -13.36 15.08
C LYS A 78 4.81 -14.37 14.03
N SER A 79 3.93 -15.15 13.41
CA SER A 79 4.31 -16.38 12.70
C SER A 79 3.68 -16.52 11.30
N SER A 80 2.99 -15.51 10.77
CA SER A 80 2.30 -15.67 9.49
C SER A 80 3.17 -15.21 8.29
N LEU A 81 3.92 -16.19 7.76
CA LEU A 81 4.80 -16.14 6.57
C LEU A 81 4.02 -16.17 5.24
N ALA A 82 3.05 -15.28 5.01
CA ALA A 82 2.41 -15.22 3.69
C ALA A 82 1.96 -13.82 3.32
N LEU A 83 2.14 -13.41 2.07
CA LEU A 83 1.70 -12.13 1.49
C LEU A 83 0.17 -11.86 1.55
N LYS A 84 -0.59 -12.75 2.22
CA LYS A 84 -1.99 -12.64 2.64
C LYS A 84 -2.17 -12.32 4.13
N THR A 85 -1.11 -11.93 4.82
CA THR A 85 -1.14 -11.60 6.25
C THR A 85 -1.28 -10.09 6.41
N VAL A 86 -1.75 -9.67 7.58
CA VAL A 86 -1.98 -8.24 7.81
C VAL A 86 -0.62 -7.54 7.94
N LEU A 87 -0.45 -6.44 7.20
CA LEU A 87 0.72 -5.58 7.34
C LEU A 87 0.44 -4.60 8.46
N GLU A 88 0.99 -4.87 9.64
CA GLU A 88 0.76 -4.01 10.79
C GLU A 88 1.49 -2.68 10.61
N PHE A 89 0.71 -1.61 10.38
CA PHE A 89 1.20 -0.24 10.33
C PHE A 89 2.38 -0.07 9.35
N PRO A 90 2.17 -0.27 8.03
CA PRO A 90 3.21 -0.01 7.05
C PRO A 90 3.57 1.47 7.04
N GLN A 91 4.86 1.77 7.25
CA GLN A 91 5.38 3.13 7.34
C GLN A 91 6.23 3.51 6.15
N LYS A 92 6.99 2.58 5.58
CA LYS A 92 7.91 2.86 4.47
C LYS A 92 7.93 1.74 3.45
N ILE A 93 8.05 2.09 2.18
CA ILE A 93 8.20 1.19 1.04
C ILE A 93 9.55 1.45 0.40
N ILE A 94 10.32 0.39 0.14
CA ILE A 94 11.61 0.49 -0.55
C ILE A 94 11.63 -0.58 -1.65
N ALA A 95 11.92 -0.20 -2.89
CA ALA A 95 12.18 -1.14 -3.96
C ALA A 95 13.66 -1.53 -3.99
N ASN A 96 13.92 -2.81 -4.26
CA ASN A 96 15.19 -3.32 -4.76
C ASN A 96 14.93 -3.82 -6.18
N GLU A 97 15.30 -3.00 -7.17
CA GLU A 97 15.10 -3.31 -8.59
C GLU A 97 16.03 -4.44 -9.09
N GLU A 98 17.19 -4.65 -8.46
CA GLU A 98 18.11 -5.73 -8.85
C GLU A 98 17.58 -7.12 -8.46
N GLU A 99 16.80 -7.19 -7.37
CA GLU A 99 16.23 -8.44 -6.85
C GLU A 99 14.71 -8.55 -7.07
N ASP A 100 14.11 -7.67 -7.89
CA ASP A 100 12.66 -7.60 -8.10
C ASP A 100 11.86 -7.71 -6.79
N THR A 101 12.27 -6.94 -5.79
CA THR A 101 11.79 -7.09 -4.41
C THR A 101 11.31 -5.76 -3.84
N PHE A 102 10.29 -5.80 -2.99
CA PHE A 102 9.96 -4.70 -2.07
C PHE A 102 10.30 -5.03 -0.61
N TYR A 103 10.75 -4.02 0.12
CA TYR A 103 10.84 -4.04 1.58
C TYR A 103 9.81 -3.09 2.18
N TYR A 104 9.08 -3.58 3.17
CA TYR A 104 8.15 -2.78 3.95
C TYR A 104 8.69 -2.62 5.37
N LEU A 105 8.91 -1.38 5.79
CA LEU A 105 9.12 -1.09 7.20
C LEU A 105 7.75 -1.02 7.88
N LEU A 106 7.51 -2.00 8.75
CA LEU A 106 6.36 -2.04 9.64
C LEU A 106 6.76 -1.49 11.00
N HIS A 107 5.80 -1.29 11.90
CA HIS A 107 6.06 -0.74 13.23
C HIS A 107 7.08 -1.58 14.04
N ASP A 108 7.07 -2.90 13.88
CA ASP A 108 7.87 -3.83 14.71
C ASP A 108 8.89 -4.67 13.92
N ARG A 109 8.87 -4.63 12.58
CA ARG A 109 9.70 -5.48 11.71
C ARG A 109 9.85 -4.93 10.31
N VAL A 110 10.77 -5.54 9.55
CA VAL A 110 10.89 -5.34 8.11
C VAL A 110 10.40 -6.61 7.41
N VAL A 111 9.55 -6.45 6.40
CA VAL A 111 9.05 -7.55 5.55
C VAL A 111 9.64 -7.43 4.16
N LYS A 112 10.24 -8.51 3.64
CA LYS A 112 10.63 -8.65 2.23
C LYS A 112 9.45 -9.24 1.44
N HIS A 113 9.17 -8.69 0.26
CA HIS A 113 8.19 -9.18 -0.70
C HIS A 113 8.87 -9.34 -2.06
N ASP A 114 9.29 -10.56 -2.39
CA ASP A 114 9.81 -10.89 -3.71
C ASP A 114 8.65 -10.89 -4.73
N ILE A 115 8.80 -10.17 -5.83
CA ILE A 115 7.88 -10.24 -6.96
C ILE A 115 8.32 -11.48 -7.75
N LEU A 116 7.62 -12.60 -7.58
CA LEU A 116 7.90 -13.78 -8.39
C LEU A 116 7.64 -13.41 -9.86
N SER A 117 8.71 -13.22 -10.63
CA SER A 117 8.66 -13.20 -12.08
C SER A 117 8.07 -14.53 -12.53
N GLY A 118 6.84 -14.48 -13.07
CA GLY A 118 6.24 -15.63 -13.75
C GLY A 118 6.97 -15.94 -15.04
#